data_AF-A0A955RVL3-F1
#
_entry.id   AF-A0A955RVL3-F1
#
_cell.length_a   1.000
_cell.length_b   1.000
_cell.length_c   1.000
_cell.angle_alpha   90.00
_cell.angle_beta   90.00
_cell.angle_gamma   90.00
#
_symmetry.space_group_name_H-M   'P 1'
#
loop_
_entity.id
_entity.type
_entity.pdbx_description
1 polymer ?
#
loop_
_entity_poly.entity_id
_entity_poly.type
_entity_poly.pdbx_seq_one_letter_code
_entity_poly.pdbx_strand_id
1 'polypeptide(L)'
;MKPKQNTIAIVYDFDGTLSPGNMQEPTIFAKYKIDSEEFWKKSERLVVKEGYERTLAYMKLLMHDPIFEASPLSHQSLTELGSRIKYFKGVESYF
;
A
#
# COMPACT_ATOMS: atom_id res chain seq x y z
N MET A 1 10.98 -32.74 28.91
CA MET A 1 10.36 -32.91 27.57
C MET A 1 10.84 -31.77 26.67
N LYS A 2 11.30 -32.04 25.45
CA LYS A 2 11.49 -30.98 24.44
C LYS A 2 10.10 -30.51 23.97
N PRO A 3 9.85 -29.20 23.85
CA PRO A 3 8.58 -28.72 23.30
C PRO A 3 8.38 -29.26 21.89
N LYS A 4 7.15 -29.72 21.59
CA LYS A 4 6.78 -30.27 20.27
C LYS A 4 6.85 -29.24 19.14
N GLN A 5 6.85 -27.95 19.47
CA GLN A 5 6.96 -26.86 18.50
C GLN A 5 8.10 -25.92 18.90
N ASN A 6 9.10 -25.86 18.03
CA ASN A 6 10.29 -25.02 18.15
C ASN A 6 10.54 -24.15 16.90
N THR A 7 9.61 -24.17 15.94
CA THR A 7 9.61 -23.29 14.78
C THR A 7 8.76 -22.06 15.09
N ILE A 8 9.35 -20.87 14.89
CA ILE A 8 8.70 -19.58 15.05
C ILE A 8 8.57 -18.97 13.66
N ALA A 9 7.36 -18.55 13.30
CA ALA A 9 7.11 -17.69 12.16
C ALA A 9 6.81 -16.27 12.66
N ILE A 10 7.40 -15.28 11.99
CA ILE A 10 7.13 -13.87 12.25
C ILE A 10 6.50 -13.29 10.98
N VAL A 11 5.36 -12.61 11.13
CA VAL A 11 4.64 -11.95 10.05
C VAL A 11 4.60 -10.47 10.38
N TYR A 12 5.05 -9.65 9.44
CA TYR A 12 5.06 -8.20 9.58
C TYR A 12 3.94 -7.61 8.73
N ASP A 13 3.28 -6.60 9.29
CA ASP A 13 2.62 -5.59 8.47
C ASP A 13 3.69 -4.79 7.71
N PHE A 14 3.28 -4.05 6.68
CA PHE A 14 4.19 -3.32 5.81
C PHE A 14 4.16 -1.81 6.05
N ASP A 15 3.02 -1.16 5.74
CA ASP A 15 2.86 0.29 5.86
C ASP A 15 2.81 0.69 7.34
N GLY A 16 3.67 1.62 7.75
CA GLY A 16 3.83 2.01 9.16
C GLY A 16 4.64 1.03 10.02
N THR A 17 5.07 -0.11 9.46
CA THR A 17 5.86 -1.13 10.17
C THR A 17 7.24 -1.34 9.55
N LEU A 18 7.31 -1.75 8.27
CA LEU A 18 8.56 -1.87 7.51
C LEU A 18 8.86 -0.61 6.70
N SER A 19 7.82 0.09 6.24
CA SER A 19 7.90 1.38 5.57
C SER A 19 7.31 2.49 6.45
N PRO A 20 7.82 3.73 6.45
CA PRO A 20 7.39 4.77 7.37
C PRO A 20 6.00 5.37 7.09
N GLY A 21 5.39 5.07 5.95
CA GLY A 21 4.06 5.56 5.61
C GLY A 21 3.42 4.72 4.52
N ASN A 22 2.29 5.19 4.01
CA ASN A 22 1.54 4.52 2.94
C ASN A 22 2.39 4.42 1.67
N MET A 23 2.68 3.20 1.21
CA MET A 23 3.54 2.99 0.04
C MET A 23 3.04 3.69 -1.22
N GLN A 24 1.73 3.96 -1.35
CA GLN A 24 1.11 4.58 -2.52
C GLN A 24 1.52 6.05 -2.67
N GLU A 25 1.75 6.77 -1.57
CA GLU A 25 2.02 8.22 -1.59
C GLU A 25 3.34 8.58 -2.30
N PRO A 26 4.52 8.05 -1.87
CA PRO A 26 5.78 8.37 -2.53
C PRO A 26 5.94 7.68 -3.90
N THR A 27 5.04 6.77 -4.28
CA THR A 27 5.15 5.98 -5.51
C THR A 27 4.05 6.35 -6.52
N ILE A 28 2.88 5.74 -6.40
CA ILE A 28 1.73 5.91 -7.30
C ILE A 28 1.29 7.37 -7.29
N PHE A 29 1.04 7.96 -6.13
CA PHE A 29 0.50 9.32 -6.08
C PHE A 29 1.50 10.34 -6.61
N ALA A 30 2.79 10.17 -6.30
CA ALA A 30 3.85 10.98 -6.89
C ALA A 30 3.89 10.88 -8.43
N LYS A 31 3.79 9.67 -9.00
CA LYS A 31 3.78 9.46 -10.47
C LYS A 31 2.58 10.11 -11.14
N TYR A 32 1.39 9.95 -10.55
CA TYR A 32 0.13 10.40 -11.11
C TYR A 32 -0.27 11.81 -10.64
N LYS A 33 0.56 12.46 -9.82
CA LYS A 33 0.31 13.79 -9.21
C LYS A 33 -1.03 13.84 -8.46
N ILE A 34 -1.33 12.78 -7.72
CA ILE A 34 -2.54 12.65 -6.92
C ILE A 34 -2.33 13.38 -5.59
N ASP A 35 -3.29 14.20 -5.20
CA ASP A 35 -3.37 14.74 -3.85
C ASP A 35 -3.77 13.62 -2.87
N SER A 36 -2.91 13.32 -1.90
CA SER A 36 -3.13 12.21 -0.97
C SER A 36 -4.34 12.44 -0.08
N GLU A 37 -4.55 13.67 0.40
CA GLU A 37 -5.66 14.01 1.28
C GLU A 37 -7.01 13.85 0.56
N GLU A 38 -7.11 14.34 -0.68
CA GLU A 38 -8.32 14.18 -1.50
C GLU A 38 -8.60 12.71 -1.81
N PHE A 39 -7.56 11.94 -2.14
CA PHE A 39 -7.70 10.51 -2.43
C PHE A 39 -8.16 9.72 -1.20
N TRP A 40 -7.53 9.93 -0.04
CA TRP A 40 -7.93 9.25 1.18
C TRP A 40 -9.33 9.66 1.65
N LYS A 41 -9.73 10.93 1.46
CA LYS A 41 -11.11 11.37 1.67
C LYS A 41 -12.10 10.66 0.74
N LYS A 42 -11.74 10.40 -0.52
CA LYS A 42 -12.58 9.59 -1.44
C LYS A 42 -12.72 8.16 -0.91
N SER A 43 -11.61 7.55 -0.48
CA SER A 43 -11.60 6.18 0.05
C SER A 43 -12.48 6.06 1.29
N GLU A 44 -12.32 6.98 2.24
CA GLU A 44 -13.11 7.00 3.48
C GLU A 44 -14.62 7.14 3.20
N ARG A 45 -15.00 7.88 2.16
CA ARG A 45 -16.41 7.96 1.75
C ARG A 45 -16.96 6.61 1.29
N LEU A 46 -16.19 5.79 0.58
CA LEU A 46 -16.61 4.42 0.20
C LEU A 46 -16.80 3.54 1.44
N VAL A 47 -15.91 3.68 2.43
CA VAL A 47 -16.01 2.95 3.70
C VAL A 47 -17.28 3.34 4.45
N VAL A 48 -17.49 4.64 4.69
CA VAL A 48 -18.58 5.13 5.53
C VAL A 48 -19.95 5.03 4.84
N LYS A 49 -20.04 5.32 3.53
CA LYS A 49 -21.32 5.38 2.81
C LYS A 49 -21.74 4.07 2.18
N GLU A 50 -20.78 3.30 1.68
CA GLU A 50 -21.03 2.08 0.92
C GLU A 50 -20.63 0.81 1.68
N GLY A 51 -20.02 0.94 2.87
CA GLY A 51 -19.68 -0.19 3.73
C GLY A 51 -18.46 -0.99 3.24
N TYR A 52 -17.60 -0.39 2.42
CA TYR A 52 -16.38 -1.06 1.96
C TYR A 52 -15.41 -1.29 3.13
N GLU A 53 -14.70 -2.42 3.08
CA GLU A 53 -13.47 -2.60 3.86
C GLU A 53 -12.42 -1.58 3.36
N ARG A 54 -11.61 -1.03 4.26
CA ARG A 54 -10.69 0.09 3.98
C ARG A 54 -9.70 -0.21 2.86
N THR A 55 -9.13 -1.41 2.83
CA THR A 55 -8.21 -1.82 1.77
C THR A 55 -8.92 -1.94 0.43
N LEU A 56 -10.08 -2.59 0.41
CA LEU A 56 -10.88 -2.72 -0.81
C LEU A 56 -11.38 -1.37 -1.33
N ALA A 57 -11.67 -0.41 -0.45
CA ALA A 57 -12.09 0.94 -0.83
C ALA A 57 -11.03 1.66 -1.65
N TYR A 58 -9.78 1.72 -1.18
CA TYR A 58 -8.74 2.42 -1.93
C TYR A 58 -8.31 1.63 -3.17
N MET A 59 -8.32 0.28 -3.12
CA MET A 59 -8.02 -0.54 -4.31
C MET A 59 -9.04 -0.30 -5.42
N LYS A 60 -10.34 -0.17 -5.08
CA LYS A 60 -11.38 0.22 -6.04
C LYS A 60 -11.05 1.56 -6.71
N LEU A 61 -10.61 2.56 -5.94
CA LEU A 61 -10.21 3.85 -6.50
C LEU A 61 -8.97 3.75 -7.40
N LEU A 62 -7.97 2.96 -7.02
CA LEU A 62 -6.78 2.72 -7.86
C LEU A 62 -7.11 2.02 -9.19
N MET A 63 -8.27 1.37 -9.29
CA MET A 63 -8.73 0.70 -10.51
C MET A 63 -9.67 1.57 -11.36
N HIS A 64 -10.51 2.40 -10.72
CA HIS A 64 -11.66 3.03 -11.37
C HIS A 64 -11.69 4.56 -11.29
N ASP A 65 -10.76 5.21 -10.58
CA ASP A 65 -10.64 6.67 -10.71
C ASP A 65 -10.23 6.99 -12.17
N PRO A 66 -10.85 7.97 -12.86
CA PRO A 66 -10.59 8.26 -14.28
C PRO A 66 -9.11 8.39 -14.66
N ILE A 67 -8.27 8.83 -13.73
CA ILE A 67 -6.82 8.90 -13.95
C ILE A 67 -6.17 7.53 -14.21
N PHE A 68 -6.65 6.48 -13.55
CA PHE A 68 -6.18 5.11 -13.71
C PHE A 68 -6.90 4.39 -14.85
N GLU A 69 -8.13 4.76 -15.20
CA GLU A 69 -8.76 4.26 -16.43
C GLU A 69 -8.05 4.77 -17.68
N ALA A 70 -7.62 6.05 -17.67
CA ALA A 70 -6.86 6.65 -18.77
C ALA A 70 -5.41 6.15 -18.83
N SER A 71 -4.81 5.77 -17.70
CA SER A 71 -3.44 5.26 -17.63
C SER A 71 -3.30 4.17 -16.54
N PRO A 72 -3.67 2.91 -16.87
CA PRO A 72 -3.73 1.83 -15.88
C PRO A 72 -2.39 1.47 -15.25
N LEU A 73 -2.45 1.02 -13.99
CA LEU A 73 -1.32 0.42 -13.30
C LEU A 73 -1.03 -0.96 -13.90
N SER A 74 0.07 -1.09 -14.64
CA SER A 74 0.54 -2.36 -15.16
C SER A 74 1.46 -3.05 -14.15
N HIS A 75 1.65 -4.37 -14.30
CA HIS A 75 2.62 -5.10 -13.50
C HIS A 75 4.01 -4.45 -13.56
N GLN A 76 4.46 -4.07 -14.76
CA GLN A 76 5.75 -3.41 -14.95
C GLN A 76 5.83 -2.08 -14.18
N SER A 77 4.79 -1.24 -14.27
CA SER A 77 4.80 0.05 -13.57
C SER A 77 4.76 -0.13 -12.05
N LEU A 78 4.03 -1.12 -11.54
CA LEU A 78 4.00 -1.44 -10.12
C LEU A 78 5.36 -1.95 -9.61
N THR A 79 6.04 -2.83 -10.37
CA THR A 79 7.40 -3.29 -10.01
C THR A 79 8.38 -2.12 -9.97
N GLU A 80 8.35 -1.25 -10.97
CA GLU A 80 9.25 -0.09 -11.02
C GLU A 80 8.98 0.88 -9.87
N LEU A 81 7.70 1.17 -9.59
CA LEU A 81 7.29 2.06 -8.51
C LEU A 81 7.62 1.48 -7.13
N GLY A 82 7.39 0.18 -6.93
CA GLY A 82 7.70 -0.52 -5.69
C GLY A 82 9.18 -0.46 -5.33
N SER A 83 10.08 -0.44 -6.31
CA SER A 83 11.53 -0.32 -6.08
C SER A 83 11.94 1.02 -5.43
N ARG A 84 11.05 2.01 -5.41
CA ARG A 84 11.29 3.35 -4.86
C ARG A 84 10.79 3.51 -3.42
N ILE A 85 10.14 2.49 -2.86
CA ILE A 85 9.66 2.51 -1.47
C ILE A 85 10.85 2.59 -0.52
N LYS A 86 10.76 3.48 0.47
CA LYS A 86 11.77 3.61 1.52
C LYS A 86 11.38 2.75 2.71
N TYR A 87 12.36 2.09 3.31
CA TYR A 87 12.17 1.35 4.54
C TYR A 87 12.62 2.14 5.78
N PHE A 88 12.15 1.74 6.95
CA PHE A 88 12.74 2.18 8.20
C PHE A 88 14.21 1.76 8.29
N LYS A 89 15.02 2.55 9.01
CA LYS A 89 16.43 2.27 9.23
C LYS A 89 16.59 0.89 9.88
N GLY A 90 17.39 0.03 9.26
CA GLY A 90 17.72 -1.31 9.76
C GLY A 90 16.89 -2.44 9.17
N VAL A 91 15.79 -2.15 8.47
CA VAL A 91 14.97 -3.18 7.79
C VAL A 91 15.79 -3.90 6.73
N GLU A 92 16.50 -3.16 5.87
CA GLU A 92 17.33 -3.76 4.80
C GLU A 92 18.50 -4.59 5.32
N SER A 93 18.98 -4.33 6.54
CA SER A 93 20.04 -5.15 7.15
C SER A 93 19.49 -6.37 7.90
N TYR A 94 18.19 -6.40 8.15
CA TYR A 94 17.53 -7.47 8.89
C TYR A 94 17.09 -8.63 7.97
N PHE A 95 16.73 -8.32 6.72
CA PHE A 95 16.32 -9.29 5.68
C PHE A 95 17.44 -9.55 4.67
#